data_AF-A0A7C1VNI1-F1
#
_entry.id   AF-A0A7C1VNI1-F1
#
_cell.length_a   1.000
_cell.length_b   1.000
_cell.length_c   1.000
_cell.angle_alpha   90.00
_cell.angle_beta   90.00
_cell.angle_gamma   90.00
#
_symmetry.space_group_name_H-M   'P 1'
#
loop_
_entity.id
_entity.type
_entity.pdbx_description
1 polymer ?
#
loop_
_entity_poly.entity_id
_entity_poly.type
_entity_poly.pdbx_seq_one_letter_code
_entity_poly.pdbx_strand_id
1 'polypeptide(L)'
;MVAVYKRNGGSFTPDYAFTIVLGNSFDIQRKNEVAVPKRFYNVILDLKEPEVKAIGFIMPNGKDDHPVCAFAVPVDRVERETGIDFFYLVDDEIEEWLESTIDMTFWKW
;
A
#
# COMPACT_ATOMS: atom_id res chain seq x y z
N MET A 1 -7.64 -7.66 -7.78
CA MET A 1 -7.38 -6.73 -8.89
C MET A 1 -6.27 -5.81 -8.42
N VAL A 2 -5.13 -5.80 -9.11
CA VAL A 2 -4.04 -4.84 -8.86
C VAL A 2 -4.23 -3.72 -9.86
N ALA A 3 -4.40 -2.50 -9.39
CA ALA A 3 -4.50 -1.34 -10.26
C ALA A 3 -3.28 -0.46 -10.00
N VAL A 4 -2.42 -0.35 -11.02
CA VAL A 4 -1.23 0.48 -11.01
C VAL A 4 -1.62 1.83 -11.59
N TYR A 5 -1.51 2.89 -10.80
CA TYR A 5 -1.84 4.24 -11.25
C TYR A 5 -0.60 5.13 -11.22
N LYS A 6 -0.21 5.63 -12.39
CA LYS A 6 0.70 6.79 -12.52
C LYS A 6 -0.16 8.04 -12.71
N ARG A 7 -0.22 8.92 -11.70
CA ARG A 7 -1.04 10.15 -11.78
C ARG A 7 -0.16 11.36 -12.09
N ASN A 8 -0.26 11.87 -13.32
CA ASN A 8 0.49 13.06 -13.75
C ASN A 8 -0.17 14.35 -13.20
N GLY A 9 0.47 15.02 -12.24
CA GLY A 9 0.27 16.46 -11.97
C GLY A 9 0.06 16.87 -10.50
N GLY A 10 0.92 17.77 -9.99
CA GLY A 10 0.73 18.53 -8.74
C GLY A 10 1.56 18.06 -7.54
N SER A 11 1.87 18.98 -6.62
CA SER A 11 2.99 19.03 -5.65
C SER A 11 3.15 17.90 -4.59
N PHE A 12 2.38 16.82 -4.69
CA PHE A 12 2.56 15.57 -3.93
C PHE A 12 1.91 14.44 -4.72
N THR A 13 2.56 14.04 -5.82
CA THR A 13 2.12 12.91 -6.65
C THR A 13 3.21 11.84 -6.56
N PRO A 14 2.94 10.69 -5.90
CA PRO A 14 3.89 9.59 -5.91
C PRO A 14 4.02 9.07 -7.35
N ASP A 15 5.26 8.76 -7.75
CA ASP A 15 5.55 8.26 -9.10
C ASP A 15 4.80 6.96 -9.41
N TYR A 16 4.61 6.11 -8.38
CA TYR A 16 3.83 4.88 -8.47
C TYR A 16 2.96 4.67 -7.23
N ALA A 17 1.66 4.48 -7.43
CA ALA A 17 0.75 4.00 -6.39
C ALA A 17 0.18 2.65 -6.80
N PHE A 18 0.37 1.66 -5.94
CA PHE A 18 -0.18 0.31 -6.07
C PHE A 18 -1.28 0.13 -5.02
N THR A 19 -2.53 0.17 -5.45
CA THR A 19 -3.65 -0.22 -4.59
C THR A 19 -3.95 -1.69 -4.84
N ILE A 20 -3.79 -2.51 -3.78
CA ILE A 20 -4.05 -3.94 -3.82
C ILE A 20 -5.15 -4.28 -2.80
N VAL A 21 -6.35 -4.54 -3.29
CA VAL A 21 -7.44 -5.05 -2.44
C VAL A 21 -7.35 -6.57 -2.40
N LEU A 22 -6.86 -7.11 -1.28
CA LEU A 22 -6.80 -8.55 -1.02
C LEU A 22 -7.50 -8.88 0.30
N GLY A 23 -8.40 -9.86 0.26
CA GLY A 23 -9.18 -10.27 1.42
C GLY A 23 -8.94 -11.71 1.80
N ASN A 24 -8.17 -11.93 2.85
CA ASN A 24 -8.07 -13.24 3.46
C ASN A 24 -9.21 -13.39 4.48
N SER A 25 -10.37 -13.82 3.98
CA SER A 25 -11.61 -14.27 4.66
C SER A 25 -12.79 -13.66 3.92
N PHE A 26 -13.57 -14.49 3.26
CA PHE A 26 -14.72 -14.04 2.49
C PHE A 26 -15.98 -14.10 3.35
N ASP A 27 -16.67 -12.97 3.48
CA ASP A 27 -18.09 -13.00 3.86
C ASP A 27 -18.90 -13.05 2.56
N ILE A 28 -19.63 -14.14 2.37
CA ILE A 28 -20.40 -14.36 1.14
C ILE A 28 -21.77 -13.72 1.35
N GLN A 29 -21.96 -12.48 0.88
CA GLN A 29 -23.30 -11.88 0.94
C GLN A 29 -24.23 -12.58 -0.06
N ARG A 30 -25.23 -13.32 0.46
CA ARG A 30 -26.24 -14.03 -0.35
C ARG A 30 -27.14 -13.07 -1.12
N LYS A 31 -26.69 -12.66 -2.31
CA LYS A 31 -27.55 -12.28 -3.45
C LYS A 31 -26.79 -12.29 -4.77
N ASN A 32 -25.50 -12.04 -4.74
CA ASN A 32 -24.52 -12.23 -5.82
C ASN A 32 -23.27 -12.80 -5.15
N GLU A 33 -22.64 -13.84 -5.68
CA GLU A 33 -21.48 -14.55 -5.08
C GLU A 33 -20.21 -13.68 -5.04
N VAL A 34 -20.25 -12.56 -4.33
CA VAL A 34 -19.17 -11.60 -4.21
C VAL A 34 -18.50 -11.80 -2.86
N ALA A 35 -17.23 -12.13 -2.93
CA ALA A 35 -16.34 -12.29 -1.81
C ALA A 35 -15.96 -10.89 -1.27
N VAL A 36 -16.39 -10.57 -0.04
CA VAL A 36 -16.01 -9.30 0.62
C VAL A 36 -14.74 -9.51 1.43
N PRO A 37 -13.67 -8.74 1.18
CA PRO A 37 -12.41 -8.89 1.92
C PRO A 37 -12.55 -8.39 3.36
N LYS A 38 -11.77 -8.90 4.33
CA LYS A 38 -11.72 -8.34 5.70
C LYS A 38 -10.78 -7.14 5.84
N ARG A 39 -9.81 -7.01 4.95
CA ARG A 39 -8.79 -5.96 4.94
C ARG A 39 -8.52 -5.52 3.52
N PHE A 40 -7.89 -4.37 3.34
CA PHE A 40 -7.33 -3.94 2.07
C PHE A 40 -5.97 -3.28 2.30
N TYR A 41 -5.16 -3.26 1.24
CA TYR A 41 -3.78 -2.83 1.30
C TYR A 41 -3.53 -1.71 0.28
N ASN A 42 -2.76 -0.71 0.66
CA ASN A 42 -2.19 0.27 -0.26
C ASN A 42 -0.68 0.26 -0.09
N VAL A 43 0.05 0.26 -1.20
CA VAL A 43 1.51 0.36 -1.22
C VAL A 43 1.86 1.50 -2.16
N ILE A 44 2.68 2.43 -1.68
CA ILE A 44 3.04 3.65 -2.41
C ILE A 44 4.56 3.74 -2.46
N LEU A 45 5.07 4.06 -3.65
CA LEU A 45 6.47 4.35 -3.91
C LEU A 45 6.59 5.76 -4.51
N ASP A 46 7.40 6.59 -3.88
CA ASP A 46 7.76 7.91 -4.35
C ASP A 46 9.27 7.92 -4.61
N LEU A 47 9.67 7.94 -5.89
CA LEU A 47 11.08 7.92 -6.31
C LEU A 47 11.63 9.35 -6.52
N LYS A 48 10.88 10.36 -6.09
CA LYS A 48 11.27 11.74 -6.30
C LYS A 48 12.35 12.19 -5.32
N GLU A 49 13.52 12.47 -5.88
CA GLU A 49 14.59 13.11 -5.13
C GLU A 49 14.19 14.48 -4.55
N PRO A 50 14.72 14.87 -3.38
CA PRO A 50 15.74 14.14 -2.60
C PRO A 50 15.14 13.12 -1.61
N GLU A 51 13.82 12.96 -1.55
CA GLU A 51 13.11 12.21 -0.52
C GLU A 51 12.46 10.95 -1.11
N VAL A 52 13.29 10.02 -1.58
CA VAL A 52 12.84 8.70 -2.02
C VAL A 52 12.28 7.94 -0.82
N LYS A 53 11.07 7.39 -0.95
CA LYS A 53 10.34 6.78 0.16
C LYS A 53 9.27 5.80 -0.30
N ALA A 54 8.98 4.84 0.56
CA ALA A 54 7.85 3.94 0.40
C ALA A 54 6.99 3.88 1.67
N ILE A 55 5.75 3.46 1.51
CA ILE A 55 4.81 3.25 2.60
C ILE A 55 3.76 2.20 2.24
N GLY A 56 3.48 1.31 3.18
CA GLY A 56 2.36 0.38 3.14
C GLY A 56 1.24 0.83 4.07
N PHE A 57 0.02 0.39 3.78
CA PHE A 57 -1.12 0.52 4.67
C PHE A 57 -1.87 -0.80 4.77
N ILE A 58 -2.29 -1.17 5.99
CA ILE A 58 -3.15 -2.33 6.24
C ILE A 58 -4.40 -1.85 6.95
N MET A 59 -5.52 -1.78 6.22
CA MET A 59 -6.77 -1.21 6.74
C MET A 59 -7.85 -2.29 6.87
N PRO A 60 -8.68 -2.26 7.92
CA PRO A 60 -9.86 -3.12 7.98
C PRO A 60 -10.86 -2.70 6.91
N ASN A 61 -11.50 -3.67 6.26
CA ASN A 61 -12.61 -3.40 5.35
C ASN A 61 -13.90 -3.21 6.17
N GLY A 62 -14.14 -1.97 6.58
CA GLY A 62 -15.27 -1.58 7.42
C GLY A 62 -15.17 -0.11 7.80
N LYS A 63 -16.11 0.35 8.63
CA LYS A 63 -15.99 1.68 9.23
C LYS A 63 -14.88 1.65 10.28
N ASP A 64 -13.95 2.58 10.13
CA ASP A 64 -12.92 2.88 11.11
C ASP A 64 -12.72 4.40 11.13
N ASP A 65 -12.75 4.99 12.32
CA ASP A 65 -12.67 6.44 12.51
C ASP A 65 -11.23 6.91 12.78
N HIS A 66 -10.25 6.01 12.80
CA HIS A 66 -8.84 6.37 12.93
C HIS A 66 -8.32 7.06 11.65
N PRO A 67 -7.36 8.00 11.79
CA PRO A 67 -6.71 8.60 10.63
C PRO A 67 -5.91 7.57 9.84
N VAL A 68 -5.72 7.79 8.54
CA VAL A 68 -5.00 6.85 7.65
C VAL A 68 -3.57 6.54 8.12
N CYS A 69 -2.91 7.52 8.76
CA CYS A 69 -1.57 7.34 9.34
C CYS A 69 -1.51 6.27 10.42
N ALA A 70 -2.61 5.97 11.10
CA ALA A 70 -2.67 4.91 12.11
C ALA A 70 -2.52 3.50 11.52
N PHE A 71 -2.69 3.35 10.21
CA PHE A 71 -2.57 2.10 9.48
C PHE A 71 -1.28 1.97 8.69
N ALA A 72 -0.40 2.98 8.77
CA ALA A 72 0.88 3.01 8.07
C ALA A 72 1.83 1.94 8.60
N VAL A 73 2.46 1.21 7.70
CA VAL A 73 3.43 0.14 7.98
C VAL A 73 4.55 0.14 6.94
N PRO A 74 5.73 -0.46 7.23
CA PRO A 74 6.71 -0.78 6.20
C PRO A 74 6.11 -1.68 5.12
N VAL A 75 6.59 -1.57 3.88
CA VAL A 75 6.09 -2.36 2.74
C VAL A 75 6.32 -3.84 2.97
N ASP A 76 7.45 -4.23 3.58
CA ASP A 76 7.73 -5.59 4.06
C ASP A 76 6.56 -6.23 4.82
N ARG A 77 5.84 -5.42 5.62
CA ARG A 77 4.72 -5.96 6.38
C ARG A 77 3.54 -6.29 5.47
N VAL A 78 3.31 -5.49 4.44
CA VAL A 78 2.30 -5.79 3.44
C VAL A 78 2.69 -7.04 2.66
N GLU A 79 3.94 -7.15 2.22
CA GLU A 79 4.44 -8.32 1.48
C GLU A 79 4.27 -9.62 2.25
N ARG A 80 4.60 -9.62 3.56
CA ARG A 80 4.39 -10.79 4.43
C ARG A 80 2.93 -11.23 4.54
N GLU A 81 1.98 -10.31 4.39
CA GLU A 81 0.54 -10.60 4.46
C GLU A 81 -0.02 -11.05 3.09
N THR A 82 0.57 -10.60 2.00
CA THR A 82 0.06 -10.82 0.64
C THR A 82 0.82 -11.91 -0.12
N GLY A 83 2.09 -12.15 0.20
CA GLY A 83 3.02 -12.97 -0.58
C GLY A 83 3.40 -12.34 -1.93
N ILE A 84 3.24 -11.02 -2.06
CA ILE A 84 3.57 -10.26 -3.27
C ILE A 84 4.81 -9.43 -2.98
N ASP A 85 5.79 -9.57 -3.88
CA ASP A 85 6.91 -8.65 -4.07
C ASP A 85 6.43 -7.46 -4.92
N PHE A 86 6.35 -6.28 -4.31
CA PHE A 86 5.76 -5.10 -4.91
C PHE A 86 6.73 -4.34 -5.80
N PHE A 87 8.00 -4.24 -5.41
CA PHE A 87 8.98 -3.39 -6.06
C PHE A 87 10.07 -4.15 -6.80
N TYR A 88 9.86 -5.43 -7.14
CA TYR A 88 10.74 -6.33 -7.93
C TYR A 88 11.47 -5.79 -9.18
N LEU A 89 11.15 -4.57 -9.63
CA LEU A 89 11.81 -3.86 -10.73
C LEU A 89 12.83 -2.80 -10.25
N VAL A 90 12.90 -2.54 -8.94
CA VAL A 90 13.87 -1.68 -8.27
C VAL A 90 15.12 -2.53 -7.96
N ASP A 91 16.31 -1.92 -7.92
CA ASP A 91 17.53 -2.63 -7.54
C ASP A 91 17.43 -3.16 -6.10
N ASP A 92 17.81 -4.42 -5.87
CA ASP A 92 17.65 -5.16 -4.59
C ASP A 92 18.09 -4.35 -3.35
N GLU A 93 19.25 -3.67 -3.40
CA GLU A 93 19.76 -2.90 -2.26
C GLU A 93 18.87 -1.68 -1.93
N ILE A 94 18.30 -1.05 -2.96
CA ILE A 94 17.42 0.11 -2.82
C ILE A 94 16.03 -0.33 -2.38
N GLU A 95 15.54 -1.42 -2.98
CA GLU A 95 14.29 -2.07 -2.62
C GLU A 95 14.26 -2.45 -1.14
N GLU A 96 15.23 -3.23 -0.67
CA GLU A 96 15.24 -3.71 0.71
C GLU A 96 15.31 -2.57 1.73
N TRP A 97 16.00 -1.47 1.40
CA TRP A 97 15.99 -0.26 2.22
C TRP A 97 14.62 0.43 2.25
N LEU A 98 13.98 0.58 1.09
CA LEU A 98 12.68 1.23 0.96
C LEU A 98 11.56 0.44 1.63
N GLU A 99 11.61 -0.88 1.55
CA GLU A 99 10.52 -1.73 2.03
C GLU A 99 10.58 -2.00 3.53
N SER A 100 11.79 -2.04 4.10
CA SER A 100 12.02 -2.31 5.53
C SER A 100 11.83 -1.08 6.42
N THR A 101 11.87 0.13 5.86
CA THR A 101 11.82 1.39 6.62
C THR A 101 10.57 2.21 6.31
N ILE A 102 10.15 3.01 7.29
CA ILE A 102 9.11 4.02 7.11
C ILE A 102 9.47 5.26 7.90
N ASP A 103 9.58 6.40 7.21
CA ASP A 103 9.70 7.70 7.86
C ASP A 103 8.40 8.49 7.68
N MET A 104 7.62 8.57 8.75
CA MET A 104 6.32 9.23 8.79
C MET A 104 6.42 10.76 8.58
N THR A 105 7.61 11.34 8.73
CA THR A 105 7.82 12.80 8.57
C THR A 105 7.83 13.24 7.11
N PHE A 106 8.09 12.33 6.18
CA PHE A 106 8.06 12.61 4.74
C PHE A 106 6.65 12.64 4.12
N TRP A 107 5.62 12.29 4.91
CA TRP A 107 4.24 12.19 4.46
C TRP A 107 3.40 13.35 4.99
N LYS A 108 2.58 13.93 4.11
CA LYS A 108 1.55 14.89 4.48
C LYS A 108 0.24 14.14 4.68
N TRP A 109 -0.35 14.32 5.86
CA TRP A 109 -1.56 13.64 6.30
C TRP A 109 -2.80 14.52 6.14
#